data_AF-U2YS10-F1
#
_entry.id   AF-U2YS10-F1
#
_cell.length_a   1.000
_cell.length_b   1.000
_cell.length_c   1.000
_cell.angle_alpha   90.00
_cell.angle_beta   90.00
_cell.angle_gamma   90.00
#
_symmetry.space_group_name_H-M   'P 1'
#
loop_
_entity.id
_entity.type
_entity.pdbx_description
1 polymer ?
#
loop_
_entity_poly.entity_id
_entity_poly.type
_entity_poly.pdbx_seq_one_letter_code
_entity_poly.pdbx_strand_id
1 'polypeptide(L)'
;MKRYTTPTPDRIEREPTATQTTHTIMANATRHDDGESSTSDGERAPLHGWNETVDAATRKAVLARDGHRCQVCGRRGPKAGRLATLHVHHIERDPNEMAEHDLANLTTLCRPCHSWVHQQLSREESPVELTDADLNVLLPQDIEILRLLADEGPTRTGDIAGELTADLSVNAVRERLWVLMGLDNRVAERERQLVDKDVETGEWGLAGQIETSARGHIPSDPQVLLQRMEDEQVRRALDDGCDRRAIMAVLDVSRRSTFYKEKRANAYDFPLDAFSRGGRPTNEEIAERDSDDDQQLLDVATDDDLEPVETWGTSDATDSSDGGLSDPGSRERAGAPREEDDAADEPRRKLLAAIDALEAADEAL
;
A
#
# COMPACT_ATOMS: atom_id res chain seq x y z
N MET A 1 -41.34 31.64 -62.91
CA MET A 1 -39.96 31.93 -62.47
C MET A 1 -39.40 30.69 -61.79
N LYS A 2 -38.23 30.25 -62.25
CA LYS A 2 -37.63 28.93 -62.04
C LYS A 2 -36.94 28.82 -60.67
N ARG A 3 -37.20 27.74 -59.92
CA ARG A 3 -36.33 27.25 -58.84
C ARG A 3 -35.65 25.99 -59.35
N TYR A 4 -34.32 25.98 -59.39
CA TYR A 4 -33.51 24.83 -59.79
C TYR A 4 -33.08 24.03 -58.57
N THR A 5 -33.39 22.75 -58.65
CA THR A 5 -33.01 21.62 -57.80
C THR A 5 -31.74 20.98 -58.35
N THR A 6 -30.90 20.37 -57.50
CA THR A 6 -30.09 19.13 -57.72
C THR A 6 -29.05 18.96 -56.59
N PRO A 7 -28.44 17.77 -56.37
CA PRO A 7 -28.93 16.40 -56.58
C PRO A 7 -28.56 15.40 -55.45
N THR A 8 -29.28 14.27 -55.41
CA THR A 8 -28.92 12.99 -54.76
C THR A 8 -28.12 12.07 -55.71
N PRO A 9 -27.40 11.08 -55.16
CA PRO A 9 -27.32 9.72 -55.71
C PRO A 9 -27.84 8.69 -54.68
N ASP A 10 -28.82 7.84 -55.03
CA ASP A 10 -28.70 6.47 -55.58
C ASP A 10 -28.03 5.44 -54.64
N ARG A 11 -28.39 4.16 -54.51
CA ARG A 11 -29.63 3.34 -54.42
C ARG A 11 -29.11 1.88 -54.37
N ILE A 12 -29.36 1.15 -53.25
CA ILE A 12 -29.62 -0.33 -53.13
C ILE A 12 -28.47 -1.28 -53.55
N GLU A 13 -28.04 -2.26 -52.74
CA GLU A 13 -28.52 -3.67 -52.68
C GLU A 13 -27.92 -4.36 -51.42
N ARG A 14 -28.76 -4.87 -50.50
CA ARG A 14 -29.16 -6.29 -50.26
C ARG A 14 -28.07 -7.23 -49.71
N GLU A 15 -28.37 -7.78 -48.52
CA GLU A 15 -27.71 -8.89 -47.81
C GLU A 15 -27.69 -10.22 -48.60
N PRO A 16 -26.86 -11.18 -48.17
CA PRO A 16 -27.45 -12.33 -47.47
C PRO A 16 -26.65 -12.92 -46.27
N THR A 17 -27.42 -13.29 -45.24
CA THR A 17 -27.29 -14.38 -44.25
C THR A 17 -26.06 -15.32 -44.22
N ALA A 18 -25.48 -15.51 -43.01
CA ALA A 18 -25.00 -16.80 -42.47
C ALA A 18 -24.75 -16.67 -40.95
N THR A 19 -25.63 -17.24 -40.10
CA THR A 19 -25.46 -18.48 -39.32
C THR A 19 -24.67 -18.33 -38.02
N GLN A 20 -25.39 -18.47 -36.91
CA GLN A 20 -24.89 -18.61 -35.54
C GLN A 20 -23.94 -19.80 -35.39
N THR A 21 -22.81 -19.58 -34.71
CA THR A 21 -22.02 -20.66 -34.11
C THR A 21 -21.71 -20.27 -32.67
N THR A 22 -22.46 -20.88 -31.76
CA THR A 22 -22.16 -20.97 -30.33
C THR A 22 -20.96 -21.89 -30.12
N HIS A 23 -19.93 -21.43 -29.40
CA HIS A 23 -18.92 -22.32 -28.84
C HIS A 23 -18.90 -22.25 -27.31
N THR A 24 -19.52 -23.27 -26.74
CA THR A 24 -19.41 -23.77 -25.37
C THR A 24 -17.94 -24.07 -25.02
N ILE A 25 -17.45 -23.56 -23.89
CA ILE A 25 -16.23 -24.08 -23.26
C ILE A 25 -16.66 -24.99 -22.12
N MET A 26 -16.33 -26.27 -22.26
CA MET A 26 -16.60 -27.32 -21.28
C MET A 26 -15.56 -27.33 -20.18
N ALA A 27 -16.07 -27.53 -18.95
CA ALA A 27 -15.32 -27.97 -17.79
C ALA A 27 -14.65 -29.33 -18.06
N ASN A 28 -13.40 -29.48 -17.62
CA ASN A 28 -12.73 -30.77 -17.59
C ASN A 28 -12.49 -31.19 -16.14
N ALA A 29 -13.31 -32.15 -15.70
CA ALA A 29 -13.15 -32.88 -14.45
C ALA A 29 -12.41 -34.18 -14.76
N THR A 30 -11.33 -34.45 -14.04
CA THR A 30 -10.67 -35.77 -14.04
C THR A 30 -10.79 -36.36 -12.64
N ARG A 31 -11.44 -37.52 -12.54
CA ARG A 31 -11.46 -38.42 -11.38
C ARG A 31 -10.68 -39.70 -11.71
N HIS A 32 -10.37 -40.45 -10.64
CA HIS A 32 -9.73 -41.78 -10.50
C HIS A 32 -8.31 -41.68 -9.92
N ASP A 33 -7.88 -42.45 -8.92
CA ASP A 33 -8.38 -43.67 -8.28
C ASP A 33 -7.69 -43.85 -6.91
N ASP A 34 -8.28 -44.63 -6.00
CA ASP A 34 -7.73 -45.01 -4.69
C ASP A 34 -6.63 -46.08 -4.81
N GLY A 35 -5.56 -46.01 -3.99
CA GLY A 35 -4.54 -47.05 -3.91
C GLY A 35 -3.50 -46.83 -2.79
N GLU A 36 -3.40 -47.82 -1.92
CA GLU A 36 -2.70 -47.87 -0.62
C GLU A 36 -1.17 -47.62 -0.58
N SER A 37 -0.75 -47.06 0.56
CA SER A 37 0.43 -47.40 1.40
C SER A 37 1.78 -47.73 0.74
N SER A 38 2.78 -46.88 0.97
CA SER A 38 4.15 -47.33 1.29
C SER A 38 4.99 -46.18 1.88
N THR A 39 5.45 -46.38 3.11
CA THR A 39 6.48 -45.60 3.80
C THR A 39 7.84 -45.71 3.10
N SER A 40 8.52 -44.59 2.84
CA SER A 40 9.99 -44.51 2.96
C SER A 40 10.49 -43.08 2.78
N ASP A 41 11.22 -42.66 3.81
CA ASP A 41 12.42 -41.81 3.78
C ASP A 41 12.33 -40.37 3.25
N GLY A 42 12.64 -39.46 4.17
CA GLY A 42 12.74 -38.03 3.94
C GLY A 42 13.70 -37.68 2.83
N GLU A 43 13.13 -37.20 1.73
CA GLU A 43 13.83 -36.42 0.73
C GLU A 43 13.23 -35.01 0.75
N ARG A 44 13.95 -34.11 1.41
CA ARG A 44 13.61 -32.69 1.46
C ARG A 44 13.68 -32.18 0.03
N ALA A 45 12.51 -31.93 -0.57
CA ALA A 45 12.38 -31.40 -1.92
C ALA A 45 13.32 -30.19 -2.13
N PRO A 46 14.08 -30.13 -3.24
CA PRO A 46 14.96 -29.00 -3.50
C PRO A 46 14.12 -27.74 -3.68
N LEU A 47 14.41 -26.70 -2.89
CA LEU A 47 13.81 -25.38 -2.98
C LEU A 47 13.87 -24.87 -4.43
N HIS A 48 12.71 -24.90 -5.08
CA HIS A 48 12.47 -24.55 -6.47
C HIS A 48 13.02 -23.15 -6.83
N GLY A 49 13.71 -23.05 -7.98
CA GLY A 49 13.54 -21.94 -8.91
C GLY A 49 14.35 -20.64 -8.76
N TRP A 50 15.42 -20.57 -7.96
CA TRP A 50 16.14 -19.29 -7.75
C TRP A 50 17.28 -19.04 -8.73
N ASN A 51 17.58 -20.00 -9.60
CA ASN A 51 18.46 -19.80 -10.74
C ASN A 51 17.54 -20.06 -11.91
N GLU A 52 17.18 -19.00 -12.62
CA GLU A 52 16.54 -19.16 -13.91
C GLU A 52 17.40 -20.11 -14.77
N THR A 53 16.76 -20.79 -15.71
CA THR A 53 17.16 -21.95 -16.54
C THR A 53 18.58 -22.01 -17.11
N VAL A 54 19.43 -21.04 -16.82
CA VAL A 54 20.88 -20.96 -17.07
C VAL A 54 21.61 -22.19 -16.53
N ASP A 55 22.38 -22.83 -17.40
CA ASP A 55 23.21 -23.98 -17.04
C ASP A 55 24.33 -23.60 -16.05
N ALA A 56 24.86 -24.62 -15.36
CA ALA A 56 25.86 -24.40 -14.32
C ALA A 56 27.18 -23.79 -14.81
N ALA A 57 27.58 -24.04 -16.06
CA ALA A 57 28.81 -23.48 -16.62
C ALA A 57 28.64 -21.99 -16.93
N THR A 58 27.53 -21.61 -17.56
CA THR A 58 27.18 -20.21 -17.84
C THR A 58 27.01 -19.43 -16.55
N ARG A 59 26.31 -19.99 -15.56
CA ARG A 59 26.19 -19.38 -14.22
C ARG A 59 27.57 -19.10 -13.59
N LYS A 60 28.50 -20.04 -13.68
CA LYS A 60 29.85 -19.87 -13.14
C LYS A 60 30.61 -18.77 -13.86
N ALA A 61 30.46 -18.65 -15.19
CA ALA A 61 31.08 -17.61 -15.99
C ALA A 61 30.57 -16.21 -15.62
N VAL A 62 29.25 -16.03 -15.51
CA VAL A 62 28.63 -14.75 -15.10
C VAL A 62 29.08 -14.35 -13.69
N LEU A 63 29.04 -15.28 -12.73
CA LEU A 63 29.47 -15.01 -11.36
C LEU A 63 30.97 -14.64 -11.27
N ALA A 64 31.81 -15.22 -12.13
CA ALA A 64 33.23 -14.89 -12.19
C ALA A 64 33.48 -13.51 -12.82
N ARG A 65 32.77 -13.19 -13.92
CA ARG A 65 32.79 -11.87 -14.57
C ARG A 65 32.43 -10.78 -13.56
N ASP A 66 31.40 -11.02 -12.77
CA ASP A 66 30.84 -10.06 -11.81
C ASP A 66 31.61 -10.02 -10.48
N GLY A 67 32.76 -10.70 -10.39
CA GLY A 67 33.60 -10.72 -9.19
C GLY A 67 32.91 -11.27 -7.95
N HIS A 68 31.95 -12.18 -8.15
CA HIS A 68 31.07 -12.73 -7.11
C HIS A 68 30.40 -11.64 -6.26
N ARG A 69 29.86 -10.60 -6.93
CA ARG A 69 29.12 -9.49 -6.30
C ARG A 69 27.81 -9.24 -7.01
N CYS A 70 26.81 -8.86 -6.21
CA CYS A 70 25.59 -8.29 -6.74
C CYS A 70 25.90 -6.99 -7.49
N GLN A 71 25.41 -6.88 -8.73
CA GLN A 71 25.62 -5.70 -9.58
C GLN A 71 24.74 -4.50 -9.18
N VAL A 72 23.71 -4.72 -8.35
CA VAL A 72 22.83 -3.65 -7.84
C VAL A 72 23.35 -3.08 -6.51
N CYS A 73 23.55 -3.91 -5.49
CA CYS A 73 23.90 -3.44 -4.14
C CYS A 73 25.34 -3.75 -3.70
N GLY A 74 26.15 -4.42 -4.53
CA GLY A 74 27.56 -4.72 -4.23
C GLY A 74 27.81 -5.82 -3.20
N ARG A 75 26.77 -6.44 -2.61
CA ARG A 75 26.92 -7.56 -1.65
C ARG A 75 27.71 -8.70 -2.29
N ARG A 76 28.70 -9.21 -1.54
CA ARG A 76 29.64 -10.27 -1.97
C ARG A 76 29.12 -11.65 -1.60
N GLY A 77 29.30 -12.61 -2.50
CA GLY A 77 28.96 -14.01 -2.24
C GLY A 77 30.07 -14.81 -1.53
N PRO A 78 29.82 -16.11 -1.24
CA PRO A 78 30.74 -16.99 -0.52
C PRO A 78 32.16 -17.02 -1.08
N LYS A 79 32.29 -17.05 -2.41
CA LYS A 79 33.58 -17.06 -3.10
C LYS A 79 34.38 -15.75 -2.98
N ALA A 80 33.74 -14.66 -2.57
CA ALA A 80 34.38 -13.39 -2.26
C ALA A 80 34.47 -13.14 -0.72
N GLY A 81 34.30 -14.20 0.09
CA GLY A 81 34.50 -14.18 1.54
C GLY A 81 33.36 -13.56 2.35
N ARG A 82 32.11 -13.64 1.86
CA ARG A 82 30.90 -13.11 2.53
C ARG A 82 29.70 -14.05 2.33
N LEU A 83 28.61 -13.83 3.05
CA LEU A 83 27.51 -14.81 3.14
C LEU A 83 26.34 -14.57 2.15
N ALA A 84 26.44 -13.62 1.21
CA ALA A 84 25.29 -13.31 0.35
C ALA A 84 25.03 -14.41 -0.69
N THR A 85 23.83 -14.99 -0.70
CA THR A 85 23.41 -15.89 -1.79
C THR A 85 23.25 -15.10 -3.09
N LEU A 86 23.97 -15.53 -4.13
CA LEU A 86 23.98 -14.88 -5.45
C LEU A 86 23.30 -15.77 -6.50
N HIS A 87 22.50 -15.10 -7.32
CA HIS A 87 21.72 -15.65 -8.41
C HIS A 87 22.14 -14.97 -9.72
N VAL A 88 21.92 -15.66 -10.82
CA VAL A 88 22.08 -15.11 -12.17
C VAL A 88 20.68 -14.90 -12.72
N HIS A 89 20.45 -13.71 -13.25
CA HIS A 89 19.17 -13.22 -13.72
C HIS A 89 19.30 -12.77 -15.16
N HIS A 90 18.29 -13.04 -15.99
CA HIS A 90 18.22 -12.49 -17.35
C HIS A 90 17.81 -11.02 -17.31
N ILE A 91 18.57 -10.16 -17.98
CA ILE A 91 18.25 -8.73 -18.10
C ILE A 91 16.99 -8.57 -18.96
N GLU A 92 16.90 -9.32 -20.07
CA GLU A 92 15.74 -9.42 -20.95
C GLU A 92 15.42 -10.91 -21.20
N ARG A 93 14.15 -11.32 -21.16
CA ARG A 93 13.77 -12.73 -21.38
C ARG A 93 13.75 -13.15 -22.85
N ASP A 94 13.40 -12.22 -23.75
CA ASP A 94 13.31 -12.48 -25.18
C ASP A 94 14.09 -11.42 -25.97
N PRO A 95 15.43 -11.42 -25.85
CA PRO A 95 16.27 -10.41 -26.49
C PRO A 95 16.24 -10.56 -28.02
N ASN A 96 15.91 -9.47 -28.72
CA ASN A 96 15.85 -9.46 -30.19
C ASN A 96 17.25 -9.46 -30.86
N GLU A 97 18.29 -9.04 -30.14
CA GLU A 97 19.64 -8.81 -30.70
C GLU A 97 20.71 -9.80 -30.21
N MET A 98 20.38 -10.68 -29.26
CA MET A 98 21.32 -11.66 -28.69
C MET A 98 20.63 -12.95 -28.24
N ALA A 99 21.41 -13.96 -27.87
CA ALA A 99 20.83 -15.20 -27.33
C ALA A 99 20.31 -14.98 -25.90
N GLU A 100 19.24 -15.69 -25.52
CA GLU A 100 18.64 -15.64 -24.17
C GLU A 100 19.70 -15.80 -23.07
N HIS A 101 20.57 -16.82 -23.17
CA HIS A 101 21.65 -17.08 -22.21
C HIS A 101 23.00 -16.43 -22.58
N ASP A 102 23.01 -15.42 -23.45
CA ASP A 102 24.24 -14.67 -23.73
C ASP A 102 24.74 -14.04 -22.43
N LEU A 103 26.06 -14.07 -22.20
CA LEU A 103 26.65 -13.45 -21.02
C LEU A 103 26.26 -11.96 -20.91
N ALA A 104 26.14 -11.25 -22.03
CA ALA A 104 25.72 -9.86 -22.04
C ALA A 104 24.28 -9.65 -21.53
N ASN A 105 23.42 -10.65 -21.68
CA ASN A 105 22.03 -10.64 -21.20
C ASN A 105 21.88 -11.15 -19.76
N LEU A 106 22.98 -11.49 -19.07
CA LEU A 106 22.94 -12.07 -17.73
C LEU A 106 23.57 -11.14 -16.70
N THR A 107 22.94 -11.02 -15.53
CA THR A 107 23.44 -10.20 -14.41
C THR A 107 23.43 -10.95 -13.07
N THR A 108 24.44 -10.70 -12.23
CA THR A 108 24.50 -11.28 -10.88
C THR A 108 23.74 -10.43 -9.87
N LEU A 109 22.72 -11.02 -9.22
CA LEU A 109 21.93 -10.37 -8.18
C LEU A 109 22.01 -11.15 -6.85
N CYS A 110 21.98 -10.44 -5.72
CA CYS A 110 21.74 -11.10 -4.43
C CYS A 110 20.26 -11.43 -4.27
N ARG A 111 19.92 -12.40 -3.42
CA ARG A 111 18.54 -12.86 -3.23
C ARG A 111 17.49 -11.73 -3.09
N PRO A 112 17.69 -10.69 -2.24
CA PRO A 112 16.74 -9.58 -2.15
C PRO A 112 16.62 -8.75 -3.44
N CYS A 113 17.74 -8.42 -4.08
CA CYS A 113 17.72 -7.68 -5.35
C CYS A 113 17.10 -8.52 -6.48
N HIS A 114 17.35 -9.83 -6.49
CA HIS A 114 16.78 -10.76 -7.46
C HIS A 114 15.25 -10.83 -7.32
N SER A 115 14.76 -10.95 -6.08
CA SER A 115 13.33 -10.89 -5.78
C SER A 115 12.73 -9.56 -6.23
N TRP A 116 13.37 -8.45 -5.89
CA TRP A 116 12.92 -7.10 -6.25
C TRP A 116 12.84 -6.87 -7.77
N VAL A 117 13.76 -7.44 -8.57
CA VAL A 117 13.68 -7.33 -10.03
C VAL A 117 12.54 -8.16 -10.60
N HIS A 118 12.28 -9.36 -10.08
CA HIS A 118 11.13 -10.16 -10.51
C HIS A 118 9.77 -9.65 -10.01
N GLN A 119 9.78 -8.76 -9.01
CA GLN A 119 8.58 -8.11 -8.46
C GLN A 119 8.29 -6.77 -9.14
N GLN A 120 9.05 -6.37 -10.17
CA GLN A 120 8.76 -5.18 -10.95
C GLN A 120 7.74 -5.49 -12.02
N LEU A 121 6.51 -5.11 -11.75
CA LEU A 121 5.46 -5.05 -12.75
C LEU A 121 5.77 -3.93 -13.75
N SER A 122 5.67 -4.22 -15.04
CA SER A 122 5.94 -3.24 -16.09
C SER A 122 4.69 -2.42 -16.44
N ARG A 123 4.88 -1.30 -17.16
CA ARG A 123 3.77 -0.42 -17.59
C ARG A 123 2.70 -1.19 -18.34
N GLU A 124 3.11 -2.09 -19.22
CA GLU A 124 2.28 -2.77 -20.21
C GLU A 124 1.19 -3.64 -19.58
N GLU A 125 1.40 -4.02 -18.33
CA GLU A 125 0.47 -4.85 -17.60
C GLU A 125 -0.33 -4.02 -16.56
N SER A 126 -0.18 -2.68 -16.53
CA SER A 126 -1.11 -1.79 -15.80
C SER A 126 -2.51 -1.81 -16.44
N PRO A 127 -3.60 -1.91 -15.65
CA PRO A 127 -4.97 -1.89 -16.17
C PRO A 127 -5.44 -0.48 -16.56
N VAL A 128 -4.63 0.54 -16.30
CA VAL A 128 -4.91 1.94 -16.59
C VAL A 128 -3.78 2.54 -17.43
N GLU A 129 -4.11 3.55 -18.24
CA GLU A 129 -3.11 4.28 -19.02
C GLU A 129 -2.19 5.09 -18.09
N LEU A 130 -0.90 4.73 -18.10
CA LEU A 130 0.18 5.41 -17.38
C LEU A 130 1.12 6.12 -18.36
N THR A 131 1.46 7.37 -18.06
CA THR A 131 2.41 8.20 -18.81
C THR A 131 3.81 8.12 -18.20
N ASP A 132 4.82 8.63 -18.91
CA ASP A 132 6.21 8.66 -18.40
C ASP A 132 6.32 9.55 -17.16
N ALA A 133 5.53 10.62 -17.10
CA ALA A 133 5.47 11.51 -15.95
C ALA A 133 4.93 10.78 -14.71
N ASP A 134 3.96 9.87 -14.87
CA ASP A 134 3.44 9.05 -13.78
C ASP A 134 4.51 8.09 -13.24
N LEU A 135 5.22 7.41 -14.14
CA LEU A 135 6.26 6.45 -13.76
C LEU A 135 7.44 7.10 -13.02
N ASN A 136 7.64 8.42 -13.14
CA ASN A 136 8.62 9.15 -12.35
C ASN A 136 8.20 9.33 -10.87
N VAL A 137 6.91 9.16 -10.56
CA VAL A 137 6.35 9.27 -9.20
C VAL A 137 6.00 7.90 -8.62
N LEU A 138 5.56 6.98 -9.47
CA LEU A 138 5.09 5.66 -9.09
C LEU A 138 6.24 4.69 -8.82
N LEU A 139 5.97 3.77 -7.90
CA LEU A 139 6.81 2.62 -7.59
C LEU A 139 6.20 1.38 -8.27
N PRO A 140 6.98 0.29 -8.46
CA PRO A 140 6.46 -0.93 -9.05
C PRO A 140 5.26 -1.52 -8.29
N GLN A 141 5.23 -1.36 -6.96
CA GLN A 141 4.12 -1.81 -6.11
C GLN A 141 2.83 -1.03 -6.39
N ASP A 142 2.89 0.19 -6.91
CA ASP A 142 1.68 0.93 -7.26
C ASP A 142 0.99 0.33 -8.48
N ILE A 143 1.76 -0.20 -9.43
CA ILE A 143 1.22 -0.91 -10.59
C ILE A 143 0.53 -2.21 -10.13
N GLU A 144 1.07 -2.86 -9.11
CA GLU A 144 0.48 -4.06 -8.50
C GLU A 144 -0.84 -3.72 -7.80
N ILE A 145 -0.86 -2.66 -6.99
CA ILE A 145 -2.09 -2.14 -6.38
C ILE A 145 -3.14 -1.84 -7.45
N LEU A 146 -2.75 -1.19 -8.56
CA LEU A 146 -3.68 -0.87 -9.65
C LEU A 146 -4.29 -2.14 -10.27
N ARG A 147 -3.51 -3.20 -10.47
CA ARG A 147 -4.02 -4.50 -10.97
C ARG A 147 -4.99 -5.15 -9.99
N LEU A 148 -4.60 -5.24 -8.73
CA LEU A 148 -5.44 -5.82 -7.69
C LEU A 148 -6.79 -5.08 -7.62
N LEU A 149 -6.77 -3.75 -7.64
CA LEU A 149 -8.01 -2.96 -7.65
C LEU A 149 -8.84 -3.19 -8.92
N ALA A 150 -8.22 -3.40 -10.08
CA ALA A 150 -8.94 -3.71 -11.31
C ALA A 150 -9.59 -5.10 -11.28
N ASP A 151 -8.91 -6.08 -10.69
CA ASP A 151 -9.34 -7.48 -10.67
C ASP A 151 -10.33 -7.79 -9.54
N GLU A 152 -10.11 -7.19 -8.36
CA GLU A 152 -10.79 -7.55 -7.10
C GLU A 152 -11.42 -6.36 -6.37
N GLY A 153 -11.20 -5.12 -6.83
CA GLY A 153 -11.74 -3.92 -6.18
C GLY A 153 -13.23 -3.68 -6.42
N PRO A 154 -13.90 -2.84 -5.58
CA PRO A 154 -13.35 -2.15 -4.41
C PRO A 154 -13.02 -3.07 -3.22
N THR A 155 -11.98 -2.75 -2.44
CA THR A 155 -11.56 -3.56 -1.29
C THR A 155 -10.84 -2.75 -0.20
N ARG A 156 -10.62 -3.31 0.99
CA ARG A 156 -9.99 -2.58 2.12
C ARG A 156 -8.48 -2.61 2.04
N THR A 157 -7.83 -1.63 2.67
CA THR A 157 -6.34 -1.52 2.70
C THR A 157 -5.66 -2.78 3.27
N GLY A 158 -6.29 -3.45 4.23
CA GLY A 158 -5.74 -4.68 4.82
C GLY A 158 -5.69 -5.83 3.81
N ASP A 159 -6.75 -5.99 3.02
CA ASP A 159 -6.85 -7.03 1.99
C ASP A 159 -5.86 -6.75 0.86
N ILE A 160 -5.74 -5.49 0.43
CA ILE A 160 -4.70 -5.06 -0.52
C ILE A 160 -3.32 -5.45 0.02
N ALA A 161 -3.00 -5.11 1.27
CA ALA A 161 -1.71 -5.43 1.86
C ALA A 161 -1.43 -6.94 1.97
N GLY A 162 -2.47 -7.77 2.15
CA GLY A 162 -2.35 -9.22 2.22
C GLY A 162 -2.05 -9.89 0.87
N GLU A 163 -2.49 -9.28 -0.23
CA GLU A 163 -2.36 -9.84 -1.59
C GLU A 163 -1.15 -9.28 -2.35
N LEU A 164 -0.51 -8.20 -1.87
CA LEU A 164 0.71 -7.68 -2.51
C LEU A 164 1.88 -8.68 -2.38
N THR A 165 2.64 -8.82 -3.46
CA THR A 165 3.86 -9.65 -3.50
C THR A 165 4.96 -9.08 -2.60
N ALA A 166 5.00 -7.75 -2.45
CA ALA A 166 5.90 -7.08 -1.52
C ALA A 166 5.31 -7.12 -0.09
N ASP A 167 6.10 -7.61 0.86
CA ASP A 167 5.76 -7.60 2.29
C ASP A 167 5.78 -6.15 2.83
N LEU A 168 4.66 -5.45 2.66
CA LEU A 168 4.43 -4.08 3.09
C LEU A 168 3.47 -4.03 4.26
N SER A 169 3.73 -3.16 5.22
CA SER A 169 2.76 -2.88 6.28
C SER A 169 1.50 -2.22 5.70
N VAL A 170 0.36 -2.43 6.35
CA VAL A 170 -0.91 -1.76 6.01
C VAL A 170 -0.74 -0.25 5.92
N ASN A 171 0.08 0.35 6.78
CA ASN A 171 0.38 1.78 6.74
C ASN A 171 1.17 2.18 5.49
N ALA A 172 2.17 1.38 5.07
CA ALA A 172 2.91 1.64 3.85
C ALA A 172 2.01 1.54 2.61
N VAL A 173 1.10 0.56 2.56
CA VAL A 173 0.10 0.44 1.49
C VAL A 173 -0.86 1.62 1.48
N ARG A 174 -1.33 2.06 2.65
CA ARG A 174 -2.17 3.26 2.79
C ARG A 174 -1.48 4.51 2.24
N GLU A 175 -0.19 4.68 2.55
CA GLU A 175 0.59 5.79 1.99
C GLU A 175 0.69 5.73 0.46
N ARG A 176 0.84 4.53 -0.12
CA ARG A 176 0.83 4.35 -1.58
C ARG A 176 -0.53 4.67 -2.19
N LEU A 177 -1.62 4.28 -1.53
CA LEU A 177 -2.98 4.60 -1.97
C LEU A 177 -3.24 6.11 -2.00
N TRP A 178 -2.72 6.88 -1.03
CA TRP A 178 -2.77 8.36 -1.12
C TRP A 178 -1.97 8.91 -2.30
N VAL A 179 -0.81 8.31 -2.62
CA VAL A 179 -0.04 8.71 -3.81
C VAL A 179 -0.82 8.45 -5.09
N LEU A 180 -1.47 7.29 -5.22
CA LEU A 180 -2.28 6.92 -6.38
C LEU A 180 -3.54 7.79 -6.51
N MET A 181 -4.22 8.06 -5.40
CA MET A 181 -5.42 8.89 -5.34
C MET A 181 -5.12 10.36 -5.62
N GLY A 182 -3.94 10.84 -5.24
CA GLY A 182 -3.48 12.22 -5.43
C GLY A 182 -2.58 12.45 -6.63
N LEU A 183 -2.47 11.48 -7.55
CA LEU A 183 -1.44 11.51 -8.59
C LEU A 183 -1.62 12.68 -9.58
N ASP A 184 -2.86 12.98 -9.94
CA ASP A 184 -3.27 14.13 -10.76
C ASP A 184 -2.88 15.48 -10.15
N ASN A 185 -2.94 15.61 -8.82
CA ASN A 185 -2.49 16.83 -8.14
C ASN A 185 -0.96 16.95 -8.05
N ARG A 186 -0.22 15.85 -8.32
CA ARG A 186 1.25 15.80 -8.23
C ARG A 186 1.93 15.81 -9.59
N VAL A 187 1.24 15.35 -10.62
CA VAL A 187 1.75 15.26 -11.99
C VAL A 187 0.92 16.19 -12.87
N ALA A 188 1.52 17.31 -13.26
CA ALA A 188 0.81 18.38 -13.99
C ALA A 188 0.16 17.93 -15.31
N GLU A 189 0.69 16.88 -15.96
CA GLU A 189 0.17 16.32 -17.21
C GLU A 189 -1.00 15.33 -17.00
N ARG A 190 -1.27 14.94 -15.75
CA ARG A 190 -2.34 13.99 -15.42
C ARG A 190 -3.60 14.74 -15.01
N GLU A 191 -4.59 14.72 -15.89
CA GLU A 191 -5.89 15.38 -15.66
C GLU A 191 -6.90 14.50 -14.91
N ARG A 192 -6.65 13.20 -14.78
CA ARG A 192 -7.59 12.24 -14.19
C ARG A 192 -7.00 11.46 -13.03
N GLN A 193 -7.79 11.37 -11.97
CA GLN A 193 -7.58 10.48 -10.83
C GLN A 193 -7.60 9.01 -11.27
N LEU A 194 -6.71 8.20 -10.70
CA LEU A 194 -6.62 6.76 -10.99
C LEU A 194 -7.40 5.92 -9.98
N VAL A 195 -7.18 6.20 -8.70
CA VAL A 195 -7.72 5.45 -7.56
C VAL A 195 -8.51 6.41 -6.69
N ASP A 196 -9.58 5.93 -6.08
CA ASP A 196 -10.36 6.69 -5.13
C ASP A 196 -10.70 5.84 -3.91
N LYS A 197 -11.18 6.50 -2.85
CA LYS A 197 -11.66 5.85 -1.62
C LYS A 197 -13.14 6.17 -1.47
N ASP A 198 -13.95 5.15 -1.20
CA ASP A 198 -15.34 5.37 -0.82
C ASP A 198 -15.42 5.92 0.61
N VAL A 199 -16.19 7.00 0.79
CA VAL A 199 -16.33 7.66 2.09
C VAL A 199 -17.15 6.84 3.08
N GLU A 200 -18.10 6.03 2.60
CA GLU A 200 -19.02 5.27 3.44
C GLU A 200 -18.43 3.92 3.83
N THR A 201 -17.87 3.18 2.86
CA THR A 201 -17.33 1.83 3.09
C THR A 201 -15.86 1.85 3.53
N GLY A 202 -15.14 2.92 3.19
CA GLY A 202 -13.70 3.04 3.40
C GLY A 202 -12.87 2.18 2.44
N GLU A 203 -13.50 1.56 1.45
CA GLU A 203 -12.85 0.73 0.43
C GLU A 203 -12.14 1.59 -0.61
N TRP A 204 -11.10 1.02 -1.20
CA TRP A 204 -10.32 1.61 -2.27
C TRP A 204 -10.66 0.91 -3.57
N GLY A 205 -10.68 1.67 -4.66
CA GLY A 205 -10.97 1.15 -5.99
C GLY A 205 -10.39 2.08 -7.05
N LEU A 206 -10.39 1.64 -8.29
CA LEU A 206 -10.25 2.55 -9.42
C LEU A 206 -11.34 3.61 -9.35
N ALA A 207 -11.06 4.82 -9.84
CA ALA A 207 -11.98 5.95 -9.73
C ALA A 207 -13.40 5.67 -10.28
N GLY A 208 -13.52 4.76 -11.26
CA GLY A 208 -14.82 4.33 -11.80
C GLY A 208 -15.57 3.26 -11.00
N GLN A 209 -14.94 2.65 -9.99
CA GLN A 209 -15.53 1.63 -9.12
C GLN A 209 -16.12 2.23 -7.83
N ILE A 210 -15.77 3.47 -7.49
CA ILE A 210 -16.20 4.14 -6.26
C ILE A 210 -17.47 4.95 -6.51
N GLU A 211 -18.48 4.76 -5.66
CA GLU A 211 -19.76 5.48 -5.75
C GLU A 211 -19.69 6.82 -5.04
N THR A 212 -19.20 6.85 -3.79
CA THR A 212 -19.16 8.07 -2.99
C THR A 212 -17.72 8.46 -2.67
N SER A 213 -17.14 9.28 -3.54
CA SER A 213 -15.76 9.75 -3.41
C SER A 213 -15.47 10.42 -2.06
N ALA A 214 -14.37 10.02 -1.43
CA ALA A 214 -13.79 10.72 -0.29
C ALA A 214 -13.03 12.00 -0.70
N ARG A 215 -12.70 12.16 -1.98
CA ARG A 215 -12.05 13.38 -2.49
C ARG A 215 -13.04 14.54 -2.50
N GLY A 216 -12.59 15.71 -2.04
CA GLY A 216 -13.40 16.91 -1.92
C GLY A 216 -14.50 16.82 -0.84
N HIS A 217 -14.66 15.66 -0.19
CA HIS A 217 -15.66 15.46 0.84
C HIS A 217 -15.28 16.21 2.12
N ILE A 218 -16.26 16.87 2.74
CA ILE A 218 -16.09 17.55 4.03
C ILE A 218 -16.51 16.59 5.16
N PRO A 219 -15.56 16.10 5.97
CA PRO A 219 -15.88 15.17 7.06
C PRO A 219 -16.80 15.81 8.10
N SER A 220 -17.73 15.00 8.64
CA SER A 220 -18.56 15.40 9.79
C SER A 220 -17.84 15.23 11.13
N ASP A 221 -16.86 14.34 11.19
CA ASP A 221 -16.03 14.14 12.38
C ASP A 221 -15.08 15.34 12.58
N PRO A 222 -15.11 16.02 13.74
CA PRO A 222 -14.29 17.22 13.98
C PRO A 222 -12.78 16.96 13.90
N GLN A 223 -12.29 15.78 14.32
CA GLN A 223 -10.86 15.47 14.30
C GLN A 223 -10.38 15.24 12.87
N VAL A 224 -11.15 14.47 12.08
CA VAL A 224 -10.85 14.28 10.66
C VAL A 224 -10.94 15.60 9.89
N LEU A 225 -11.92 16.46 10.22
CA LEU A 225 -12.06 17.79 9.63
C LEU A 225 -10.80 18.64 9.89
N LEU A 226 -10.36 18.75 11.14
CA LEU A 226 -9.15 19.49 11.50
C LEU A 226 -7.91 18.93 10.79
N GLN A 227 -7.77 17.60 10.74
CA GLN A 227 -6.69 16.96 10.01
C GLN A 227 -6.70 17.36 8.52
N ARG A 228 -7.86 17.33 7.86
CA ARG A 228 -7.98 17.72 6.44
C ARG A 228 -7.67 19.19 6.21
N MET A 229 -8.08 20.05 7.13
CA MET A 229 -7.75 21.48 7.07
C MET A 229 -6.24 21.72 7.19
N GLU A 230 -5.57 21.08 8.14
CA GLU A 230 -4.11 21.21 8.31
C GLU A 230 -3.34 20.63 7.13
N ASP A 231 -3.77 19.46 6.62
CA ASP A 231 -3.16 18.83 5.46
C ASP A 231 -3.18 19.79 4.26
N GLU A 232 -4.34 20.37 3.99
CA GLU A 232 -4.55 21.29 2.88
C GLU A 232 -3.79 22.62 3.07
N GLN A 233 -3.68 23.12 4.31
CA GLN A 233 -2.83 24.29 4.61
C GLN A 233 -1.34 24.00 4.30
N VAL A 234 -0.85 22.81 4.64
CA VAL A 234 0.52 22.39 4.31
C VAL A 234 0.73 22.36 2.79
N ARG A 235 -0.19 21.76 2.05
CA ARG A 235 -0.09 21.69 0.58
C ARG A 235 -0.08 23.08 -0.06
N ARG A 236 -1.04 23.95 0.28
CA ARG A 236 -1.09 25.31 -0.27
C ARG A 236 0.17 26.11 0.07
N ALA A 237 0.69 25.99 1.28
CA ALA A 237 1.93 26.67 1.65
C ALA A 237 3.12 26.19 0.79
N LEU A 238 3.22 24.88 0.51
CA LEU A 238 4.25 24.33 -0.38
C LEU A 238 4.07 24.80 -1.84
N ASP A 239 2.83 24.82 -2.33
CA ASP A 239 2.49 25.30 -3.67
C ASP A 239 2.79 26.80 -3.85
N ASP A 240 2.61 27.58 -2.78
CA ASP A 240 2.99 29.00 -2.69
C ASP A 240 4.51 29.21 -2.55
N GLY A 241 5.30 28.13 -2.51
CA GLY A 241 6.76 28.16 -2.45
C GLY A 241 7.35 28.30 -1.04
N CYS A 242 6.54 28.13 0.01
CA CYS A 242 7.07 28.13 1.39
C CYS A 242 7.92 26.88 1.63
N ASP A 243 9.09 27.07 2.24
CA ASP A 243 9.92 25.93 2.60
C ASP A 243 9.36 25.18 3.83
N ARG A 244 9.64 23.88 3.92
CA ARG A 244 9.13 23.03 4.99
C ARG A 244 9.55 23.48 6.39
N ARG A 245 10.71 24.15 6.55
CA ARG A 245 11.15 24.63 7.86
C ARG A 245 10.26 25.78 8.33
N ALA A 246 9.84 26.67 7.43
CA ALA A 246 8.86 27.71 7.73
C ALA A 246 7.51 27.09 8.13
N ILE A 247 7.03 26.10 7.38
CA ILE A 247 5.77 25.41 7.66
C ILE A 247 5.80 24.73 9.04
N MET A 248 6.87 23.99 9.34
CA MET A 248 7.07 23.34 10.64
C MET A 248 7.00 24.34 11.80
N ALA A 249 7.64 25.51 11.64
CA ALA A 249 7.68 26.52 12.69
C ALA A 249 6.31 27.20 12.94
N VAL A 250 5.47 27.29 11.91
CA VAL A 250 4.16 27.96 12.01
C VAL A 250 3.07 27.00 12.48
N LEU A 251 3.05 25.78 11.95
CA LEU A 251 2.02 24.79 12.26
C LEU A 251 2.40 23.85 13.41
N ASP A 252 3.60 24.02 13.99
CA ASP A 252 4.16 23.16 15.03
C ASP A 252 4.14 21.66 14.67
N VAL A 253 4.56 21.36 13.44
CA VAL A 253 4.58 20.00 12.89
C VAL A 253 5.99 19.51 12.64
N SER A 254 6.21 18.20 12.79
CA SER A 254 7.51 17.60 12.47
C SER A 254 7.82 17.66 10.97
N ARG A 255 9.10 17.61 10.61
CA ARG A 255 9.51 17.56 9.19
C ARG A 255 8.88 16.37 8.48
N ARG A 256 8.84 15.22 9.15
CA ARG A 256 8.28 13.97 8.60
C ARG A 256 6.79 14.12 8.33
N SER A 257 6.03 14.71 9.25
CA SER A 257 4.59 14.87 9.08
C SER A 257 4.25 15.77 7.89
N THR A 258 5.05 16.80 7.58
CA THR A 258 4.80 17.64 6.39
C THR A 258 4.73 16.85 5.08
N PHE A 259 5.47 15.74 4.94
CA PHE A 259 5.38 14.88 3.75
C PHE A 259 4.08 14.07 3.72
N TYR A 260 3.63 13.59 4.88
CA TYR A 260 2.36 12.86 4.98
C TYR A 260 1.16 13.77 4.76
N LYS A 261 1.19 14.97 5.36
CA LYS A 261 0.19 16.01 5.20
C LYS A 261 0.05 16.40 3.73
N GLU A 262 1.15 16.62 3.01
CA GLU A 262 1.14 16.88 1.56
C GLU A 262 0.56 15.71 0.74
N LYS A 263 0.97 14.46 1.01
CA LYS A 263 0.41 13.29 0.30
C LYS A 263 -1.10 13.17 0.49
N ARG A 264 -1.58 13.31 1.74
CA ARG A 264 -3.00 13.25 2.07
C ARG A 264 -3.78 14.41 1.47
N ALA A 265 -3.23 15.62 1.53
CA ALA A 265 -3.84 16.80 0.93
C ALA A 265 -4.02 16.63 -0.59
N ASN A 266 -2.99 16.14 -1.29
CA ASN A 266 -3.10 15.82 -2.71
C ASN A 266 -4.15 14.74 -2.99
N ALA A 267 -4.29 13.73 -2.12
CA ALA A 267 -5.26 12.67 -2.28
C ALA A 267 -6.71 13.15 -2.08
N TYR A 268 -6.96 13.88 -0.98
CA TYR A 268 -8.30 14.28 -0.59
C TYR A 268 -8.76 15.61 -1.18
N ASP A 269 -7.83 16.46 -1.65
CA ASP A 269 -8.12 17.77 -2.27
C ASP A 269 -9.21 18.56 -1.52
N PHE A 270 -8.95 18.80 -0.23
CA PHE A 270 -9.97 19.32 0.67
C PHE A 270 -10.34 20.77 0.33
N PRO A 271 -11.64 21.12 0.24
CA PRO A 271 -12.09 22.45 -0.17
C PRO A 271 -11.99 23.48 0.97
N LEU A 272 -10.77 23.86 1.35
CA LEU A 272 -10.51 24.80 2.45
C LEU A 272 -11.13 26.20 2.22
N ASP A 273 -11.38 26.58 0.96
CA ASP A 273 -12.07 27.81 0.59
C ASP A 273 -13.55 27.82 1.02
N ALA A 274 -14.17 26.65 1.19
CA ALA A 274 -15.53 26.54 1.76
C ALA A 274 -15.62 27.13 3.18
N PHE A 275 -14.51 27.16 3.92
CA PHE A 275 -14.42 27.66 5.29
C PHE A 275 -13.93 29.12 5.36
N SER A 276 -13.42 29.66 4.25
CA SER A 276 -12.80 31.00 4.20
C SER A 276 -13.81 32.15 4.08
N ARG A 277 -15.12 31.88 4.23
CA ARG A 277 -16.19 32.89 4.11
C ARG A 277 -16.32 33.86 5.30
N GLY A 278 -15.47 33.75 6.31
CA GLY A 278 -15.35 34.70 7.40
C GLY A 278 -14.03 35.47 7.31
N GLY A 279 -13.97 36.49 6.43
CA GLY A 279 -12.80 37.35 6.36
C GLY A 279 -12.46 37.94 7.73
N ARG A 280 -11.18 37.89 8.08
CA ARG A 280 -10.60 38.70 9.17
C ARG A 280 -11.03 40.15 8.94
N PRO A 281 -11.73 40.82 9.88
CA PRO A 281 -12.00 42.24 9.74
C PRO A 281 -10.66 42.95 9.51
N THR A 282 -10.60 43.78 8.47
CA THR A 282 -9.45 44.63 8.18
C THR A 282 -9.13 45.44 9.43
N ASN A 283 -7.86 45.40 9.81
CA ASN A 283 -7.31 45.89 11.08
C ASN A 283 -7.34 47.42 11.21
N GLU A 284 -8.51 48.04 11.10
CA GLU A 284 -8.75 49.44 11.47
C GLU A 284 -9.71 49.58 12.67
N GLU A 285 -10.33 48.50 13.17
CA GLU A 285 -11.35 48.57 14.24
C GLU A 285 -11.11 47.67 15.47
N ILE A 286 -9.90 47.13 15.68
CA ILE A 286 -9.56 46.44 16.94
C ILE A 286 -8.38 47.14 17.61
N ALA A 287 -8.58 48.41 17.92
CA ALA A 287 -7.98 48.98 19.12
C ALA A 287 -8.99 48.78 20.25
N GLU A 288 -8.52 48.22 21.37
CA GLU A 288 -9.24 48.06 22.63
C GLU A 288 -10.23 46.89 22.71
N ARG A 289 -9.71 45.68 22.99
CA ARG A 289 -10.27 44.84 24.06
C ARG A 289 -9.26 43.84 24.59
N ASP A 290 -9.25 43.78 25.90
CA ASP A 290 -8.26 43.24 26.81
C ASP A 290 -7.92 41.76 26.66
N SER A 291 -6.72 41.47 27.18
CA SER A 291 -6.25 40.16 27.62
C SER A 291 -7.30 39.42 28.43
N ASP A 292 -7.41 38.12 28.20
CA ASP A 292 -7.36 37.14 29.29
C ASP A 292 -6.86 35.79 28.77
N ASP A 293 -5.95 35.23 29.56
CA ASP A 293 -5.30 33.93 29.44
C ASP A 293 -6.31 32.79 29.39
N ASP A 294 -6.08 31.83 28.48
CA ASP A 294 -6.44 30.42 28.68
C ASP A 294 -5.53 29.57 27.77
N GLN A 295 -4.27 29.41 28.18
CA GLN A 295 -3.38 28.41 27.60
C GLN A 295 -3.67 27.05 28.26
N GLN A 296 -4.42 26.19 27.55
CA GLN A 296 -4.51 24.78 27.91
C GLN A 296 -3.19 24.09 27.54
N LEU A 297 -2.52 23.63 28.60
CA LEU A 297 -1.39 22.70 28.60
C LEU A 297 -1.73 21.45 27.77
N LEU A 298 -0.89 21.12 26.80
CA LEU A 298 -0.85 19.80 26.15
C LEU A 298 0.44 19.07 26.56
N ASP A 299 0.25 17.81 26.92
CA ASP A 299 1.17 16.94 27.63
C ASP A 299 2.42 16.53 26.82
N VAL A 300 3.40 16.09 27.61
CA VAL A 300 4.73 15.60 27.26
C VAL A 300 4.71 14.50 26.19
N ALA A 301 5.50 14.71 25.14
CA ALA A 301 5.78 13.77 24.06
C ALA A 301 6.34 12.44 24.60
N THR A 302 5.70 11.34 24.20
CA THR A 302 6.27 9.98 24.26
C THR A 302 6.35 9.40 22.85
N ASP A 303 7.38 8.57 22.63
CA ASP A 303 7.96 8.13 21.36
C ASP A 303 7.08 7.15 20.53
N ASP A 304 5.83 7.53 20.20
CA ASP A 304 4.95 6.74 19.33
C ASP A 304 4.14 7.63 18.35
N ASP A 305 4.85 8.53 17.65
CA ASP A 305 4.31 9.55 16.72
C ASP A 305 3.73 8.96 15.41
N LEU A 306 2.61 8.24 15.52
CA LEU A 306 1.60 8.16 14.48
C LEU A 306 0.23 8.33 15.13
N GLU A 307 -0.34 9.53 15.00
CA GLU A 307 -1.66 9.84 15.53
C GLU A 307 -2.73 8.80 15.13
N PRO A 308 -3.73 8.55 15.99
CA PRO A 308 -4.84 7.66 15.67
C PRO A 308 -5.54 8.09 14.37
N VAL A 309 -5.39 7.28 13.33
CA VAL A 309 -6.02 7.53 12.01
C VAL A 309 -7.30 6.70 11.89
N GLU A 310 -8.40 7.40 11.58
CA GLU A 310 -9.67 6.94 11.00
C GLU A 310 -10.03 5.47 11.26
N THR A 311 -10.67 5.21 12.41
CA THR A 311 -11.44 3.99 12.63
C THR A 311 -12.85 4.17 12.07
N TRP A 312 -13.11 3.66 10.87
CA TRP A 312 -14.46 3.53 10.34
C TRP A 312 -15.04 2.17 10.76
N GLY A 313 -16.11 2.19 11.56
CA GLY A 313 -16.98 1.03 11.80
C GLY A 313 -16.80 0.24 13.11
N THR A 314 -17.13 0.84 14.25
CA THR A 314 -17.63 0.09 15.43
C THR A 314 -18.99 0.64 15.83
N SER A 315 -20.00 0.35 15.02
CA SER A 315 -21.37 0.27 15.50
C SER A 315 -21.71 -1.21 15.66
N ASP A 316 -21.65 -1.73 16.88
CA ASP A 316 -22.58 -2.78 17.25
C ASP A 316 -23.09 -2.60 18.67
N ALA A 317 -24.42 -2.53 18.73
CA ALA A 317 -25.21 -2.50 19.93
C ALA A 317 -25.40 -3.94 20.41
N THR A 318 -25.25 -4.20 21.70
CA THR A 318 -26.08 -5.13 22.49
C THR A 318 -25.66 -4.93 23.94
N ASP A 319 -26.49 -4.23 24.72
CA ASP A 319 -27.62 -4.77 25.48
C ASP A 319 -27.18 -5.49 26.76
N SER A 320 -27.86 -5.10 27.82
CA SER A 320 -27.57 -5.43 29.21
C SER A 320 -28.15 -6.81 29.53
N SER A 321 -27.35 -7.69 30.12
CA SER A 321 -27.89 -8.60 31.13
C SER A 321 -26.80 -9.16 32.04
N ASP A 322 -26.81 -8.60 33.24
CA ASP A 322 -26.42 -9.19 34.51
C ASP A 322 -26.88 -10.66 34.66
N GLY A 323 -26.06 -11.51 35.29
CA GLY A 323 -26.39 -12.93 35.44
C GLY A 323 -25.29 -13.87 35.96
N GLY A 324 -24.89 -13.68 37.22
CA GLY A 324 -24.53 -14.71 38.21
C GLY A 324 -23.98 -16.10 37.83
N LEU A 325 -22.74 -16.34 38.26
CA LEU A 325 -22.24 -17.51 39.01
C LEU A 325 -23.03 -18.84 38.93
N SER A 326 -22.39 -19.90 38.41
CA SER A 326 -22.21 -21.18 39.14
C SER A 326 -21.34 -22.20 38.38
N ASP A 327 -20.17 -22.50 38.96
CA ASP A 327 -19.50 -23.81 38.92
C ASP A 327 -20.10 -24.65 40.08
N PRO A 328 -20.35 -25.98 39.98
CA PRO A 328 -19.28 -27.00 40.07
C PRO A 328 -19.54 -28.33 39.32
N GLY A 329 -18.49 -29.10 39.01
CA GLY A 329 -18.69 -30.55 38.79
C GLY A 329 -17.63 -31.38 38.08
N SER A 330 -16.40 -31.33 38.58
CA SER A 330 -15.34 -32.35 38.56
C SER A 330 -15.60 -33.70 37.85
N ARG A 331 -14.63 -34.14 37.02
CA ARG A 331 -14.00 -35.46 37.15
C ARG A 331 -12.70 -35.59 36.34
N GLU A 332 -11.65 -35.91 37.09
CA GLU A 332 -10.25 -36.07 36.69
C GLU A 332 -10.02 -37.30 35.80
N ARG A 333 -9.04 -37.19 34.89
CA ARG A 333 -8.15 -38.32 34.58
C ARG A 333 -6.75 -37.83 34.22
N ALA A 334 -5.79 -38.39 34.95
CA ALA A 334 -4.39 -38.02 35.03
C ALA A 334 -3.53 -38.45 33.82
N GLY A 335 -2.42 -37.71 33.60
CA GLY A 335 -1.16 -38.30 33.15
C GLY A 335 -0.31 -37.47 32.18
N ALA A 336 0.71 -36.80 32.73
CA ALA A 336 2.10 -36.60 32.25
C ALA A 336 2.56 -35.12 32.19
N PRO A 337 3.75 -34.79 32.75
CA PRO A 337 4.23 -33.43 32.90
C PRO A 337 4.78 -32.91 31.57
N ARG A 338 4.31 -31.73 31.16
CA ARG A 338 5.01 -30.91 30.16
C ARG A 338 5.93 -29.98 30.94
N GLU A 339 7.21 -30.04 30.61
CA GLU A 339 8.21 -29.05 31.03
C GLU A 339 7.70 -27.68 30.60
N GLU A 340 7.39 -26.83 31.59
CA GLU A 340 6.96 -25.45 31.37
C GLU A 340 8.15 -24.64 30.87
N ASP A 341 7.88 -23.88 29.82
CA ASP A 341 8.81 -23.04 29.09
C ASP A 341 9.17 -21.80 29.92
N ASP A 342 10.13 -21.96 30.83
CA ASP A 342 10.62 -20.96 31.82
C ASP A 342 11.22 -19.69 31.16
N ALA A 343 11.29 -19.63 29.83
CA ALA A 343 11.85 -18.50 29.08
C ALA A 343 10.83 -17.38 28.78
N ALA A 344 9.52 -17.68 28.84
CA ALA A 344 8.47 -16.70 28.52
C ALA A 344 8.05 -15.83 29.73
N ASP A 345 8.38 -16.24 30.96
CA ASP A 345 7.92 -15.56 32.18
C ASP A 345 8.92 -14.54 32.75
N GLU A 346 10.19 -14.62 32.33
CA GLU A 346 11.25 -13.68 32.70
C GLU A 346 10.96 -12.22 32.26
N PRO A 347 10.53 -11.94 31.01
CA PRO A 347 10.18 -10.57 30.62
C PRO A 347 8.95 -10.04 31.38
N ARG A 348 7.99 -10.91 31.69
CA ARG A 348 6.77 -10.54 32.42
C ARG A 348 7.07 -10.18 33.88
N ARG A 349 7.97 -10.92 34.54
CA ARG A 349 8.44 -10.60 35.90
C ARG A 349 9.23 -9.29 35.95
N LYS A 350 10.06 -9.02 34.94
CA LYS A 350 10.78 -7.75 34.83
C LYS A 350 9.85 -6.56 34.63
N LEU A 351 8.80 -6.71 33.83
CA LEU A 351 7.80 -5.68 33.61
C LEU A 351 7.03 -5.36 34.90
N LEU A 352 6.58 -6.39 35.63
CA LEU A 352 5.86 -6.20 36.89
C LEU A 352 6.75 -5.53 37.96
N ALA A 353 8.02 -5.94 38.07
CA ALA A 353 8.95 -5.30 39.00
C ALA A 353 9.25 -3.83 38.66
N ALA A 354 9.20 -3.46 37.37
CA ALA A 354 9.37 -2.07 36.94
C ALA A 354 8.13 -1.22 37.25
N ILE A 355 6.93 -1.80 37.12
CA ILE A 355 5.67 -1.14 37.49
C ILE A 355 5.64 -0.87 39.00
N ASP A 356 5.95 -1.89 39.83
CA ASP A 356 5.99 -1.73 41.29
C ASP A 356 6.99 -0.65 41.74
N ALA A 357 8.13 -0.55 41.05
CA ALA A 357 9.15 0.46 41.36
C ALA A 357 8.73 1.89 40.98
N LEU A 358 7.90 2.04 39.94
CA LEU A 358 7.36 3.33 39.52
C LEU A 358 6.24 3.79 40.46
N GLU A 359 5.36 2.87 40.87
CA GLU A 359 4.29 3.16 41.84
C GLU A 359 4.88 3.59 43.19
N ALA A 360 5.94 2.89 43.66
CA ALA A 360 6.63 3.26 44.88
C ALA A 360 7.37 4.62 44.80
N ALA A 361 7.78 5.04 43.60
CA ALA A 361 8.41 6.35 43.38
C ALA A 361 7.37 7.47 43.32
N ASP A 362 6.18 7.20 42.79
CA ASP A 362 5.05 8.13 42.74
C ASP A 362 4.47 8.37 44.15
N GLU A 363 4.37 7.32 44.98
CA GLU A 363 3.96 7.46 46.39
C GLU A 363 4.99 8.21 47.27
N ALA A 364 6.22 8.38 46.79
CA ALA A 364 7.30 9.04 47.51
C ALA A 364 7.50 10.53 47.13
N LEU A 365 6.74 11.03 46.15
CA LEU A 365 6.62 12.44 45.76
C LEU A 365 5.48 13.13 46.51
#